data_AF-A0A1C6HIX8-F1
#
_entry.id   AF-A0A1C6HIX8-F1
#
_cell.length_a   1.000
_cell.length_b   1.000
_cell.length_c   1.000
_cell.angle_alpha   90.00
_cell.angle_beta   90.00
_cell.angle_gamma   90.00
#
_symmetry.space_group_name_H-M   'P 1'
#
loop_
_entity.id
_entity.type
_entity.pdbx_description
1 polymer ?
#
loop_
_entity_poly.entity_id
_entity_poly.type
_entity_poly.pdbx_seq_one_letter_code
_entity_poly.pdbx_strand_id
1 'polypeptide(L)'
;MELINLEKAFKNHTFRTEEDVKIHFHADIVEPLLKELNPARANQYRSEDTLLAGGRTDATFQNISFELKKLKYFKTKNGVKEALYGRDANDHGLYDYIIGNAGIYETDSSDVITVKLLNGIGVGFDGNNFIFARFVPSPVGSPVNTSKLKINIKYDLSITFVYEVKDFSSGLKKLAFLLKQQDKIALNKKNLISIINPKSSFVQKNIKIIYDELYFNLNDLNGSNRVRTLYKEWDRVFGTMYGEDDEATSFTEVSSVIKEIYGFGDEVIIDSKVYLFALQTFFNMFLKLLIYSFLAQLVSPTFKVETLTKPQIDKLFDGELNKYESLVMMWYKKS
;
A
#
# COMPACT_ATOMS: atom_id res chain seq x y z
N MET A 1 -1.11 17.49 -7.46
CA MET A 1 -1.54 17.43 -8.89
C MET A 1 -2.92 16.79 -9.02
N GLU A 2 -3.82 17.34 -9.84
CA GLU A 2 -5.10 16.70 -10.18
C GLU A 2 -4.99 15.81 -11.42
N LEU A 3 -5.39 14.54 -11.30
CA LEU A 3 -5.28 13.55 -12.39
C LEU A 3 -6.09 13.94 -13.64
N ILE A 4 -7.19 14.68 -13.49
CA ILE A 4 -8.00 15.13 -14.62
C ILE A 4 -7.23 16.04 -15.57
N ASN A 5 -6.21 16.76 -15.07
CA ASN A 5 -5.39 17.63 -15.90
C ASN A 5 -4.43 16.81 -16.79
N LEU A 6 -3.93 15.68 -16.30
CA LEU A 6 -3.13 14.76 -17.11
C LEU A 6 -3.99 14.10 -18.21
N GLU A 7 -5.21 13.70 -17.87
CA GLU A 7 -6.17 13.17 -18.84
C GLU A 7 -6.50 14.19 -19.92
N LYS A 8 -6.72 15.46 -19.55
CA LYS A 8 -6.94 16.55 -20.52
C LYS A 8 -5.71 16.81 -21.39
N ALA A 9 -4.52 16.88 -20.79
CA ALA A 9 -3.27 17.08 -21.52
C ALA A 9 -3.09 16.01 -22.59
N PHE A 10 -3.16 14.74 -22.21
CA PHE A 10 -3.04 13.62 -23.14
C PHE A 10 -4.11 13.68 -24.25
N LYS A 11 -5.38 13.95 -23.91
CA LYS A 11 -6.48 13.98 -24.89
C LYS A 11 -6.46 15.18 -25.85
N ASN A 12 -5.65 16.20 -25.57
CA ASN A 12 -5.51 17.34 -26.48
C ASN A 12 -4.62 17.03 -27.69
N HIS A 13 -3.94 15.88 -27.70
CA HIS A 13 -3.11 15.43 -28.81
C HIS A 13 -3.92 14.67 -29.87
N THR A 14 -3.40 14.67 -31.10
CA THR A 14 -3.92 13.86 -32.20
C THR A 14 -3.01 12.66 -32.41
N PHE A 15 -3.52 11.46 -32.14
CA PHE A 15 -2.76 10.21 -32.28
C PHE A 15 -3.01 9.58 -33.65
N ARG A 16 -1.96 9.47 -34.47
CA ARG A 16 -2.00 8.83 -35.79
C ARG A 16 -1.34 7.46 -35.77
N THR A 17 -0.34 7.28 -34.92
CA THR A 17 0.47 6.08 -34.81
C THR A 17 0.47 5.53 -33.38
N GLU A 18 1.03 4.34 -33.22
CA GLU A 18 1.33 3.79 -31.89
C GLU A 18 2.40 4.63 -31.18
N GLU A 19 3.41 5.11 -31.92
CA GLU A 19 4.51 5.92 -31.37
C GLU A 19 4.00 7.23 -30.77
N ASP A 20 3.02 7.88 -31.39
CA ASP A 20 2.39 9.08 -30.83
C ASP A 20 1.78 8.77 -29.44
N VAL A 21 1.14 7.61 -29.28
CA VAL A 21 0.59 7.18 -27.98
C VAL A 21 1.72 6.97 -26.98
N LYS A 22 2.85 6.35 -27.38
CA LYS A 22 3.99 6.08 -26.49
C LYS A 22 4.62 7.36 -25.97
N ILE A 23 4.94 8.29 -26.86
CA ILE A 23 5.56 9.58 -26.53
C ILE A 23 4.70 10.36 -25.53
N HIS A 24 3.42 10.51 -25.83
CA HIS A 24 2.50 11.27 -24.97
C HIS A 24 2.11 10.51 -23.71
N PHE A 25 2.10 9.18 -23.71
CA PHE A 25 1.90 8.40 -22.49
C PHE A 25 3.04 8.66 -21.51
N HIS A 26 4.28 8.70 -21.99
CA HIS A 26 5.40 9.08 -21.15
C HIS A 26 5.32 10.54 -20.70
N ALA A 27 5.23 11.49 -21.64
CA ALA A 27 5.36 12.93 -21.37
C ALA A 27 4.17 13.51 -20.57
N ASP A 28 2.94 13.11 -20.89
CA ASP A 28 1.73 13.72 -20.32
C ASP A 28 1.21 12.95 -19.09
N ILE A 29 1.63 11.69 -18.91
CA ILE A 29 1.11 10.83 -17.84
C ILE A 29 2.22 10.33 -16.92
N VAL A 30 3.16 9.53 -17.43
CA VAL A 30 4.12 8.83 -16.55
C VAL A 30 5.10 9.79 -15.90
N GLU A 31 5.75 10.67 -16.67
CA GLU A 31 6.74 11.60 -16.16
C GLU A 31 6.16 12.56 -15.10
N PRO A 32 5.00 13.22 -15.33
CA PRO A 32 4.34 14.03 -14.29
C PRO A 32 3.97 13.22 -13.04
N LEU A 33 3.46 12.00 -13.21
CA LEU A 33 3.14 11.13 -12.08
C LEU A 33 4.37 10.75 -11.27
N LEU A 34 5.47 10.37 -11.93
CA LEU A 34 6.71 9.99 -11.25
C LEU A 34 7.35 11.18 -10.54
N LYS A 35 7.40 12.36 -11.16
CA LYS A 35 7.93 13.57 -10.51
C LYS A 35 7.15 13.95 -9.25
N GLU A 36 5.82 13.79 -9.27
CA GLU A 36 4.98 14.12 -8.13
C GLU A 36 4.98 13.02 -7.06
N LEU A 37 4.88 11.75 -7.44
CA LEU A 37 4.59 10.64 -6.53
C LEU A 37 5.83 9.84 -6.13
N ASN A 38 6.86 9.82 -6.98
CA ASN A 38 8.07 9.03 -6.77
C ASN A 38 9.34 9.71 -7.32
N PRO A 39 9.62 10.97 -6.90
CA PRO A 39 10.71 11.77 -7.50
C PRO A 39 12.09 11.13 -7.34
N ALA A 40 12.33 10.45 -6.20
CA ALA A 40 13.60 9.79 -5.92
C ALA A 40 13.92 8.63 -6.87
N ARG A 41 12.91 8.07 -7.55
CA ARG A 41 13.07 6.94 -8.47
C ARG A 41 12.61 7.27 -9.89
N ALA A 42 12.29 8.52 -10.20
CA ALA A 42 11.81 8.90 -11.53
C ALA A 42 12.79 8.52 -12.65
N ASN A 43 14.09 8.52 -12.36
CA ASN A 43 15.16 8.10 -13.27
C ASN A 43 15.24 6.58 -13.50
N GLN A 44 14.43 5.77 -12.81
CA GLN A 44 14.38 4.32 -12.99
C GLN A 44 13.39 3.88 -14.08
N TYR A 45 12.61 4.81 -14.65
CA TYR A 45 11.79 4.52 -15.81
C TYR A 45 12.70 4.32 -17.03
N ARG A 46 12.56 3.18 -17.71
CA ARG A 46 13.36 2.84 -18.90
C ARG A 46 12.45 2.58 -20.07
N SER A 47 12.66 3.30 -21.17
CA SER A 47 11.99 3.04 -22.45
C SER A 47 12.72 1.92 -23.20
N GLU A 48 11.97 1.11 -23.95
CA GLU A 48 12.49 0.05 -24.82
C GLU A 48 13.45 -0.94 -24.12
N ASP A 49 13.11 -1.38 -22.91
CA ASP A 49 13.98 -2.22 -22.11
C ASP A 49 14.01 -3.67 -22.63
N THR A 50 15.21 -4.22 -22.82
CA THR A 50 15.40 -5.61 -23.26
C THR A 50 15.59 -6.49 -22.05
N LEU A 51 14.67 -7.42 -21.82
CA LEU A 51 14.67 -8.26 -20.64
C LEU A 51 15.73 -9.37 -20.75
N LEU A 52 16.35 -9.72 -19.63
CA LEU A 52 17.33 -10.82 -19.55
C LEU A 52 16.77 -12.16 -20.05
N ALA A 53 15.48 -12.37 -19.82
CA ALA A 53 14.74 -13.56 -20.27
C ALA A 53 14.36 -13.53 -21.77
N GLY A 54 14.67 -12.46 -22.50
CA GLY A 54 14.22 -12.21 -23.87
C GLY A 54 12.93 -11.37 -23.94
N GLY A 55 12.71 -10.74 -25.09
CA GLY A 55 11.63 -9.78 -25.33
C GLY A 55 12.06 -8.33 -25.07
N ARG A 56 11.38 -7.39 -25.75
CA ARG A 56 11.57 -5.94 -25.59
C ARG A 56 10.23 -5.33 -25.22
N THR A 57 10.13 -4.85 -23.99
CA THR A 57 8.95 -4.18 -23.45
C THR A 57 9.00 -2.70 -23.84
N ASP A 58 7.84 -2.05 -24.02
CA ASP A 58 7.80 -0.65 -24.41
C ASP A 58 8.42 0.24 -23.33
N ALA A 59 8.18 -0.10 -22.07
CA ALA A 59 8.91 0.47 -20.95
C ALA A 59 8.91 -0.42 -19.71
N THR A 60 9.81 -0.14 -18.78
CA THR A 60 9.83 -0.73 -17.45
C THR A 60 9.93 0.34 -16.37
N PHE A 61 9.30 0.06 -15.22
CA PHE A 61 9.51 0.79 -13.99
C PHE A 61 9.43 -0.17 -12.81
N GLN A 62 10.58 -0.49 -12.21
CA GLN A 62 10.67 -1.51 -11.17
C GLN A 62 10.05 -2.85 -11.67
N ASN A 63 9.06 -3.39 -10.94
CA ASN A 63 8.34 -4.61 -11.28
C ASN A 63 7.16 -4.39 -12.26
N ILE A 64 7.04 -3.20 -12.85
CA ILE A 64 5.98 -2.85 -13.79
C ILE A 64 6.54 -2.92 -15.21
N SER A 65 5.86 -3.69 -16.06
CA SER A 65 6.14 -3.78 -17.50
C SER A 65 5.00 -3.12 -18.27
N PHE A 66 5.34 -2.31 -19.28
CA PHE A 66 4.38 -1.55 -20.07
C PHE A 66 4.27 -2.09 -21.49
N GLU A 67 3.03 -2.16 -21.99
CA GLU A 67 2.71 -2.52 -23.38
C GLU A 67 1.73 -1.48 -23.95
N LEU A 68 2.18 -0.71 -24.93
CA LEU A 68 1.47 0.44 -25.46
C LEU A 68 1.02 0.15 -26.89
N LYS A 69 -0.25 0.42 -27.18
CA LYS A 69 -0.86 0.18 -28.48
C LYS A 69 -1.43 1.46 -29.06
N LYS A 70 -1.67 1.45 -30.38
CA LYS A 70 -2.31 2.57 -31.09
C LYS A 70 -3.68 2.93 -30.50
N LEU A 71 -4.13 4.15 -30.76
CA LEU A 71 -5.37 4.69 -30.21
C LEU A 71 -6.56 3.72 -30.36
N LYS A 72 -7.23 3.41 -29.24
CA LYS A 72 -8.46 2.59 -29.16
C LYS A 72 -8.30 1.13 -29.61
N TYR A 73 -7.08 0.58 -29.60
CA TYR A 73 -6.82 -0.81 -29.99
C TYR A 73 -7.55 -1.87 -29.13
N PHE A 74 -7.75 -1.60 -27.84
CA PHE A 74 -8.40 -2.49 -26.88
C PHE A 74 -9.93 -2.53 -27.02
N LYS A 75 -10.51 -1.82 -28.00
CA LYS A 75 -11.93 -1.98 -28.34
C LYS A 75 -12.27 -3.38 -28.83
N THR A 76 -11.29 -4.12 -29.35
CA THR A 76 -11.48 -5.48 -29.85
C THR A 76 -10.88 -6.50 -28.90
N LYS A 77 -11.48 -7.70 -28.82
CA LYS A 77 -10.93 -8.81 -28.04
C LYS A 77 -9.52 -9.19 -28.52
N ASN A 78 -9.26 -9.10 -29.82
CA ASN A 78 -7.93 -9.38 -30.37
C ASN A 78 -6.90 -8.36 -29.91
N GLY A 79 -7.21 -7.06 -29.93
CA GLY A 79 -6.28 -6.04 -29.44
C GLY A 79 -5.92 -6.20 -27.96
N VAL A 80 -6.89 -6.63 -27.14
CA VAL A 80 -6.63 -7.00 -25.73
C VAL A 80 -5.75 -8.24 -25.63
N LYS A 81 -6.05 -9.31 -26.39
CA LYS A 81 -5.25 -10.54 -26.39
C LYS A 81 -3.82 -10.32 -26.85
N GLU A 82 -3.62 -9.51 -27.88
CA GLU A 82 -2.28 -9.18 -28.37
C GLU A 82 -1.46 -8.43 -27.33
N ALA A 83 -2.05 -7.47 -26.60
CA ALA A 83 -1.33 -6.82 -25.50
C ALA A 83 -0.99 -7.79 -24.36
N LEU A 84 -1.86 -8.76 -24.07
CA LEU A 84 -1.64 -9.72 -22.99
C LEU A 84 -0.63 -10.81 -23.35
N TYR A 85 -0.67 -11.32 -24.58
CA TYR A 85 0.02 -12.55 -24.97
C TYR A 85 0.88 -12.42 -26.23
N GLY A 86 0.95 -11.25 -26.87
CA GLY A 86 1.60 -11.07 -28.17
C GLY A 86 0.75 -11.54 -29.36
N ARG A 87 1.22 -11.23 -30.57
CA ARG A 87 0.56 -11.56 -31.85
C ARG A 87 0.74 -13.01 -32.27
N ASP A 88 1.90 -13.58 -32.01
CA ASP A 88 2.29 -14.92 -32.45
C ASP A 88 3.24 -15.60 -31.46
N ALA A 89 3.89 -16.70 -31.86
CA ALA A 89 4.81 -17.45 -31.00
C ALA A 89 6.13 -16.71 -30.70
N ASN A 90 6.49 -15.68 -31.46
CA ASN A 90 7.73 -14.92 -31.35
C ASN A 90 7.52 -13.53 -30.75
N ASP A 91 6.28 -13.04 -30.75
CA ASP A 91 5.88 -11.75 -30.17
C ASP A 91 5.50 -11.92 -28.70
N HIS A 92 6.08 -11.10 -27.83
CA HIS A 92 5.82 -11.12 -26.38
C HIS A 92 4.64 -10.21 -26.02
N GLY A 93 3.91 -10.58 -24.97
CA GLY A 93 2.91 -9.71 -24.35
C GLY A 93 3.17 -9.48 -22.86
N LEU A 94 2.27 -8.78 -22.19
CA LEU A 94 2.34 -8.50 -20.74
C LEU A 94 2.56 -9.77 -19.89
N TYR A 95 1.96 -10.90 -20.28
CA TYR A 95 2.18 -12.19 -19.63
C TYR A 95 3.67 -12.55 -19.61
N ASP A 96 4.32 -12.49 -20.77
CA ASP A 96 5.73 -12.84 -20.91
C ASP A 96 6.64 -11.80 -20.25
N TYR A 97 6.33 -10.50 -20.40
CA TYR A 97 7.12 -9.43 -19.80
C TYR A 97 7.13 -9.48 -18.27
N ILE A 98 6.00 -9.84 -17.64
CA ILE A 98 5.94 -10.02 -16.19
C ILE A 98 6.89 -11.15 -15.76
N ILE A 99 6.89 -12.28 -16.45
CA ILE A 99 7.79 -13.40 -16.14
C ILE A 99 9.24 -12.98 -16.40
N GLY A 100 9.51 -12.34 -17.54
CA GLY A 100 10.86 -11.93 -17.93
C GLY A 100 11.48 -10.86 -17.02
N ASN A 101 10.65 -9.98 -16.46
CA ASN A 101 11.08 -8.94 -15.53
C ASN A 101 11.11 -9.42 -14.06
N ALA A 102 10.65 -10.64 -13.77
CA ALA A 102 10.58 -11.15 -12.41
C ALA A 102 11.96 -11.52 -11.80
N GLY A 103 13.02 -11.55 -12.61
CA GLY A 103 14.37 -11.90 -12.15
C GLY A 103 14.47 -13.34 -11.63
N ILE A 104 13.83 -14.28 -12.33
CA ILE A 104 13.84 -15.70 -11.98
C ILE A 104 15.17 -16.33 -12.41
N TYR A 105 15.77 -17.09 -11.50
CA TYR A 105 16.96 -17.90 -11.74
C TYR A 105 16.61 -19.39 -11.71
N GLU A 106 17.37 -20.21 -12.43
CA GLU A 106 17.14 -21.67 -12.44
C GLU A 106 17.30 -22.34 -11.08
N THR A 107 18.02 -21.69 -10.16
CA THR A 107 18.25 -22.14 -8.79
C THR A 107 17.13 -21.74 -7.81
N ASP A 108 16.16 -20.93 -8.22
CA ASP A 108 15.07 -20.50 -7.35
C ASP A 108 14.13 -21.68 -7.01
N SER A 109 13.64 -21.72 -5.78
CA SER A 109 12.58 -22.64 -5.37
C SER A 109 11.22 -22.21 -5.92
N SER A 110 10.25 -23.14 -5.96
CA SER A 110 8.86 -22.85 -6.36
C SER A 110 8.23 -21.69 -5.57
N ASP A 111 8.51 -21.60 -4.27
CA ASP A 111 8.00 -20.53 -3.40
C ASP A 111 8.60 -19.17 -3.77
N VAL A 112 9.91 -19.13 -4.05
CA VAL A 112 10.61 -17.90 -4.46
C VAL A 112 10.07 -17.43 -5.81
N ILE A 113 9.93 -18.34 -6.78
CA ILE A 113 9.37 -18.01 -8.10
C ILE A 113 7.94 -17.49 -7.97
N THR A 114 7.11 -18.14 -7.15
CA THR A 114 5.73 -17.72 -6.89
C THR A 114 5.69 -16.29 -6.36
N VAL A 115 6.50 -15.96 -5.35
CA VAL A 115 6.57 -14.59 -4.81
C VAL A 115 7.03 -13.58 -5.85
N LYS A 116 8.04 -13.92 -6.67
CA LYS A 116 8.53 -13.05 -7.76
C LYS A 116 7.42 -12.75 -8.78
N LEU A 117 6.68 -13.77 -9.22
CA LEU A 117 5.59 -13.62 -10.20
C LEU A 117 4.38 -12.85 -9.63
N LEU A 118 4.00 -13.11 -8.39
CA LEU A 118 2.90 -12.38 -7.72
C LEU A 118 3.21 -10.88 -7.54
N ASN A 119 4.50 -10.53 -7.51
CA ASN A 119 4.95 -9.14 -7.41
C ASN A 119 4.97 -8.41 -8.75
N GLY A 120 4.93 -9.10 -9.89
CA GLY A 120 4.99 -8.49 -11.21
C GLY A 120 3.65 -7.90 -11.65
N ILE A 121 3.70 -6.78 -12.38
CA ILE A 121 2.50 -6.06 -12.85
C ILE A 121 2.69 -5.67 -14.31
N GLY A 122 1.71 -5.99 -15.15
CA GLY A 122 1.64 -5.54 -16.53
C GLY A 122 0.64 -4.39 -16.67
N VAL A 123 1.04 -3.33 -17.36
CA VAL A 123 0.18 -2.19 -17.69
C VAL A 123 0.11 -2.05 -19.20
N GLY A 124 -1.05 -2.34 -19.76
CA GLY A 124 -1.36 -2.06 -21.15
C GLY A 124 -2.05 -0.70 -21.30
N PHE A 125 -1.75 0.06 -22.35
CA PHE A 125 -2.48 1.30 -22.64
C PHE A 125 -2.62 1.54 -24.15
N ASP A 126 -3.83 1.86 -24.61
CA ASP A 126 -4.14 2.10 -26.03
C ASP A 126 -4.53 3.56 -26.32
N GLY A 127 -4.14 4.51 -25.48
CA GLY A 127 -4.60 5.90 -25.59
C GLY A 127 -6.04 6.17 -25.11
N ASN A 128 -6.82 5.14 -24.77
CA ASN A 128 -8.21 5.29 -24.32
C ASN A 128 -8.54 4.45 -23.07
N ASN A 129 -8.07 3.21 -23.02
CA ASN A 129 -8.31 2.23 -21.97
C ASN A 129 -6.98 1.70 -21.45
N PHE A 130 -7.00 1.30 -20.19
CA PHE A 130 -5.91 0.61 -19.55
C PHE A 130 -6.22 -0.88 -19.40
N ILE A 131 -5.19 -1.71 -19.55
CA ILE A 131 -5.18 -3.11 -19.12
C ILE A 131 -4.27 -3.21 -17.91
N PHE A 132 -4.72 -3.87 -16.85
CA PHE A 132 -3.86 -4.24 -15.73
C PHE A 132 -3.84 -5.74 -15.62
N ALA A 133 -2.66 -6.34 -15.81
CA ALA A 133 -2.45 -7.77 -15.80
C ALA A 133 -1.49 -8.18 -14.68
N ARG A 134 -1.71 -9.35 -14.07
CA ARG A 134 -0.84 -9.90 -13.02
C ARG A 134 -1.10 -11.37 -12.77
N PHE A 135 -0.16 -12.03 -12.10
CA PHE A 135 -0.43 -13.31 -11.45
C PHE A 135 -1.11 -13.10 -10.08
N VAL A 136 -2.04 -13.98 -9.73
CA VAL A 136 -2.71 -14.03 -8.42
C VAL A 136 -2.67 -15.45 -7.86
N PRO A 137 -2.75 -15.63 -6.52
CA PRO A 137 -2.84 -16.97 -5.94
C PRO A 137 -4.03 -17.75 -6.49
N SER A 138 -3.82 -19.04 -6.74
CA SER A 138 -4.81 -20.00 -7.23
C SER A 138 -4.80 -21.23 -6.32
N PRO A 139 -5.94 -21.87 -6.04
CA PRO A 139 -5.97 -23.13 -5.28
C PRO A 139 -5.37 -24.30 -6.05
N VAL A 140 -5.23 -24.18 -7.38
CA VAL A 140 -4.73 -25.24 -8.26
C VAL A 140 -3.36 -24.84 -8.81
N GLY A 141 -2.39 -25.75 -8.66
CA GLY A 141 -1.09 -25.66 -9.31
C GLY A 141 -1.21 -25.87 -10.81
N SER A 142 -0.58 -25.02 -11.60
CA SER A 142 -0.57 -25.14 -13.06
C SER A 142 0.78 -24.76 -13.64
N PRO A 143 1.18 -25.34 -14.77
CA PRO A 143 2.43 -24.99 -15.42
C PRO A 143 2.36 -23.55 -15.92
N VAL A 144 3.42 -22.79 -15.66
CA VAL A 144 3.59 -21.46 -16.23
C VAL A 144 4.16 -21.62 -17.63
N ASN A 145 3.44 -21.15 -18.65
CA ASN A 145 3.97 -21.16 -20.01
C ASN A 145 5.18 -20.23 -20.10
N THR A 146 6.34 -20.75 -20.47
CA THR A 146 7.56 -19.96 -20.74
C THR A 146 8.12 -20.20 -22.14
N SER A 147 7.32 -20.74 -23.07
CA SER A 147 7.77 -21.15 -24.40
C SER A 147 8.39 -20.02 -25.23
N LYS A 148 8.04 -18.76 -24.92
CA LYS A 148 8.56 -17.56 -25.59
C LYS A 148 9.80 -16.98 -24.91
N LEU A 149 10.21 -17.52 -23.77
CA LEU A 149 11.23 -16.96 -22.89
C LEU A 149 12.44 -17.89 -22.82
N LYS A 150 13.61 -17.31 -22.55
CA LYS A 150 14.85 -18.04 -22.27
C LYS A 150 14.92 -18.49 -20.80
N ILE A 151 13.78 -18.82 -20.21
CA ILE A 151 13.64 -19.29 -18.83
C ILE A 151 12.75 -20.52 -18.86
N ASN A 152 13.10 -21.54 -18.07
CA ASN A 152 12.29 -22.74 -17.91
C ASN A 152 11.84 -22.88 -16.45
N ILE A 153 10.55 -22.71 -16.19
CA ILE A 153 9.95 -22.94 -14.88
C ILE A 153 9.45 -24.39 -14.84
N LYS A 154 10.13 -25.23 -14.06
CA LYS A 154 9.88 -26.69 -14.00
C LYS A 154 8.75 -27.08 -13.04
N TYR A 155 8.23 -26.13 -12.27
CA TYR A 155 7.26 -26.39 -11.22
C TYR A 155 5.86 -25.96 -11.67
N ASP A 156 4.85 -26.74 -11.28
CA ASP A 156 3.48 -26.28 -11.27
C ASP A 156 3.31 -25.29 -10.12
N LEU A 157 2.89 -24.08 -10.44
CA LEU A 157 2.74 -22.99 -9.47
C LEU A 157 1.27 -22.75 -9.18
N SER A 158 0.95 -22.52 -7.90
CA SER A 158 -0.41 -22.22 -7.42
C SER A 158 -0.78 -20.76 -7.69
N ILE A 159 -0.69 -20.36 -8.96
CA ILE A 159 -0.97 -19.01 -9.45
C ILE A 159 -1.77 -19.06 -10.75
N THR A 160 -2.55 -18.02 -11.01
CA THR A 160 -3.24 -17.83 -12.29
C THR A 160 -3.03 -16.42 -12.80
N PHE A 161 -2.95 -16.27 -14.11
CA PHE A 161 -2.85 -14.97 -14.76
C PHE A 161 -4.23 -14.37 -14.96
N VAL A 162 -4.41 -13.13 -14.50
CA VAL A 162 -5.67 -12.39 -14.60
C VAL A 162 -5.41 -10.99 -15.13
N TYR A 163 -6.43 -10.40 -15.74
CA TYR A 163 -6.39 -9.03 -16.18
C TYR A 163 -7.73 -8.33 -15.99
N GLU A 164 -7.69 -7.00 -15.92
CA GLU A 164 -8.87 -6.15 -15.99
C GLU A 164 -8.66 -5.00 -16.96
N VAL A 165 -9.75 -4.55 -17.59
CA VAL A 165 -9.77 -3.39 -18.47
C VAL A 165 -10.46 -2.23 -17.74
N LYS A 166 -9.87 -1.04 -17.80
CA LYS A 166 -10.41 0.19 -17.22
C LYS A 166 -10.52 1.28 -18.27
N ASP A 167 -11.52 2.14 -18.13
CA ASP A 167 -11.54 3.43 -18.82
C ASP A 167 -10.32 4.29 -18.42
N PHE A 168 -10.09 5.36 -19.18
CA PHE A 168 -8.97 6.27 -18.97
C PHE A 168 -8.87 6.78 -17.52
N SER A 169 -9.97 7.30 -16.96
CA SER A 169 -9.96 7.99 -15.66
C SER A 169 -9.70 7.01 -14.52
N SER A 170 -10.40 5.87 -14.53
CA SER A 170 -10.23 4.79 -13.58
C SER A 170 -8.84 4.16 -13.68
N GLY A 171 -8.34 3.98 -14.90
CA GLY A 171 -7.02 3.42 -15.16
C GLY A 171 -5.90 4.37 -14.74
N LEU A 172 -6.03 5.67 -15.00
CA LEU A 172 -5.06 6.69 -14.57
C LEU A 172 -4.93 6.74 -13.04
N LYS A 173 -6.04 6.64 -12.30
CA LYS A 173 -6.02 6.51 -10.83
C LYS A 173 -5.24 5.27 -10.39
N LYS A 174 -5.51 4.13 -11.02
CA LYS A 174 -4.82 2.89 -10.67
C LYS A 174 -3.33 2.96 -11.01
N LEU A 175 -2.95 3.51 -12.17
CA LEU A 175 -1.56 3.72 -12.55
C LEU A 175 -0.84 4.63 -11.54
N ALA A 176 -1.45 5.75 -11.16
CA ALA A 176 -0.89 6.65 -10.15
C ALA A 176 -0.63 5.92 -8.82
N PHE A 177 -1.55 5.05 -8.39
CA PHE A 177 -1.38 4.23 -7.19
C PHE A 177 -0.19 3.26 -7.34
N LEU A 178 -0.04 2.61 -8.49
CA LEU A 178 1.08 1.70 -8.76
C LEU A 178 2.43 2.43 -8.75
N LEU A 179 2.53 3.59 -9.40
CA LEU A 179 3.79 4.36 -9.49
C LEU A 179 4.22 4.97 -8.15
N LYS A 180 3.26 5.28 -7.28
CA LYS A 180 3.51 5.84 -5.94
C LYS A 180 4.16 4.84 -4.98
N GLN A 181 3.94 3.54 -5.17
CA GLN A 181 4.45 2.54 -4.22
C GLN A 181 5.99 2.49 -4.26
N GLN A 182 6.62 3.13 -3.28
CA GLN A 182 8.08 3.14 -3.14
C GLN A 182 8.55 1.83 -2.51
N ASP A 183 8.02 1.44 -1.36
CA ASP A 183 8.40 0.18 -0.71
C ASP A 183 7.16 -0.67 -0.49
N LYS A 184 7.15 -1.85 -1.12
CA LYS A 184 6.05 -2.82 -1.05
C LYS A 184 6.00 -3.50 0.31
N ILE A 185 5.66 -2.76 1.36
CA ILE A 185 5.30 -3.37 2.64
C ILE A 185 3.81 -3.65 2.58
N ALA A 186 3.44 -4.89 2.26
CA ALA A 186 2.05 -5.33 2.35
C ALA A 186 1.54 -5.10 3.79
N LEU A 187 0.35 -4.53 3.94
CA LEU A 187 -0.28 -4.36 5.24
C LEU A 187 -0.76 -5.72 5.75
N ASN A 188 0.14 -6.45 6.40
CA ASN A 188 -0.13 -7.73 7.04
C ASN A 188 0.42 -7.73 8.47
N LYS A 189 0.00 -8.71 9.27
CA LYS A 189 0.39 -8.82 10.69
C LYS A 189 1.91 -8.78 10.89
N LYS A 190 2.66 -9.55 10.09
CA LYS A 190 4.12 -9.66 10.20
C LYS A 190 4.80 -8.30 9.98
N ASN A 191 4.43 -7.61 8.91
CA ASN A 191 5.00 -6.32 8.54
C ASN A 191 4.58 -5.20 9.49
N LEU A 192 3.34 -5.23 9.97
CA LEU A 192 2.88 -4.24 10.95
C LEU A 192 3.67 -4.40 12.25
N ILE A 193 3.84 -5.63 12.76
CA ILE A 193 4.60 -5.90 13.99
C ILE A 193 6.08 -5.57 13.82
N SER A 194 6.68 -5.72 12.63
CA SER A 194 8.08 -5.32 12.43
C SER A 194 8.33 -3.82 12.60
N ILE A 195 7.29 -2.98 12.43
CA ILE A 195 7.38 -1.52 12.56
C ILE A 195 6.81 -1.07 13.92
N ILE A 196 5.64 -1.61 14.27
CA ILE A 196 4.84 -1.24 15.44
C ILE A 196 4.82 -2.43 16.39
N ASN A 197 5.75 -2.43 17.33
CA ASN A 197 5.83 -3.41 18.41
C ASN A 197 6.29 -2.74 19.71
N PRO A 198 6.11 -3.39 20.87
CA PRO A 198 6.48 -2.82 22.17
C PRO A 198 7.95 -2.41 22.34
N LYS A 199 8.86 -3.03 21.58
CA LYS A 199 10.30 -2.73 21.60
C LYS A 199 10.72 -1.64 20.61
N SER A 200 9.77 -1.14 19.80
CA SER A 200 10.03 -0.05 18.87
C SER A 200 10.23 1.26 19.63
N SER A 201 11.35 1.93 19.41
CA SER A 201 11.66 3.22 20.03
C SER A 201 10.59 4.27 19.72
N PHE A 202 9.98 4.20 18.54
CA PHE A 202 8.83 5.02 18.17
C PHE A 202 7.63 4.77 19.10
N VAL A 203 7.27 3.51 19.33
CA VAL A 203 6.13 3.14 20.16
C VAL A 203 6.36 3.54 21.62
N GLN A 204 7.51 3.15 22.19
CA GLN A 204 7.88 3.46 23.58
C GLN A 204 7.88 4.96 23.84
N LYS A 205 8.51 5.76 22.95
CA LYS A 205 8.58 7.21 23.09
C LYS A 205 7.19 7.86 23.09
N ASN A 206 6.32 7.46 22.16
CA ASN A 206 5.00 8.08 22.04
C ASN A 206 4.06 7.68 23.20
N ILE A 207 4.10 6.43 23.66
CA ILE A 207 3.35 6.01 24.85
C ILE A 207 3.84 6.79 26.07
N LYS A 208 5.17 6.94 26.24
CA LYS A 208 5.74 7.72 27.35
C LYS A 208 5.26 9.17 27.33
N ILE A 209 5.22 9.82 26.16
CA ILE A 209 4.69 11.20 26.04
C ILE A 209 3.24 11.26 26.54
N ILE A 210 2.39 10.31 26.13
CA ILE A 210 0.99 10.27 26.57
C ILE A 210 0.89 9.98 28.07
N TYR A 211 1.72 9.06 28.58
CA TYR A 211 1.78 8.73 30.00
C TYR A 211 2.18 9.95 30.85
N ASP A 212 3.27 10.64 30.49
CA ASP A 212 3.77 11.81 31.22
C ASP A 212 2.70 12.92 31.21
N GLU A 213 2.06 13.15 30.05
CA GLU A 213 0.98 14.13 29.90
C GLU A 213 -0.24 13.75 30.76
N LEU A 214 -0.64 12.48 30.75
CA LEU A 214 -1.75 12.00 31.58
C LEU A 214 -1.43 12.15 33.06
N TYR A 215 -0.22 11.75 33.47
CA TYR A 215 0.24 11.84 34.85
C TYR A 215 0.25 13.29 35.34
N PHE A 216 0.72 14.24 34.52
CA PHE A 216 0.61 15.68 34.80
C PHE A 216 -0.85 16.09 34.99
N ASN A 217 -1.73 15.74 34.05
CA ASN A 217 -3.14 16.12 34.10
C ASN A 217 -3.88 15.54 35.31
N LEU A 218 -3.46 14.37 35.81
CA LEU A 218 -4.05 13.71 36.99
C LEU A 218 -3.54 14.27 38.32
N ASN A 219 -2.29 14.74 38.39
CA ASN A 219 -1.64 15.07 39.66
C ASN A 219 -1.35 16.57 39.85
N ASP A 220 -1.34 17.39 38.79
CA ASP A 220 -1.05 18.83 38.89
C ASP A 220 -2.32 19.69 38.92
N LEU A 221 -2.37 20.71 39.78
CA LEU A 221 -3.52 21.62 39.91
C LEU A 221 -3.87 22.36 38.60
N ASN A 222 -2.91 22.54 37.70
CA ASN A 222 -3.10 23.14 36.38
C ASN A 222 -3.55 22.12 35.30
N GLY A 223 -3.70 20.85 35.68
CA GLY A 223 -4.16 19.79 34.80
C GLY A 223 -5.60 19.96 34.33
N SER A 224 -5.92 19.39 33.17
CA SER A 224 -7.24 19.46 32.57
C SER A 224 -8.28 18.62 33.33
N ASN A 225 -9.31 19.30 33.83
CA ASN A 225 -10.48 18.63 34.45
C ASN A 225 -11.16 17.63 33.50
N ARG A 226 -11.18 17.91 32.18
CA ARG A 226 -11.75 16.98 31.20
C ARG A 226 -10.98 15.67 31.14
N VAL A 227 -9.65 15.73 31.15
CA VAL A 227 -8.79 14.55 31.13
C VAL A 227 -8.97 13.73 32.40
N ARG A 228 -9.00 14.40 33.57
CA ARG A 228 -9.27 13.75 34.87
C ARG A 228 -10.59 13.00 34.87
N THR A 229 -11.67 13.62 34.39
CA THR A 229 -12.99 12.99 34.33
C THR A 229 -12.99 11.78 33.39
N LEU A 230 -12.40 11.90 32.20
CA LEU A 230 -12.32 10.78 31.24
C LEU A 230 -11.52 9.59 31.80
N TYR A 231 -10.38 9.85 32.42
CA TYR A 231 -9.59 8.80 33.05
C TYR A 231 -10.35 8.13 34.19
N LYS A 232 -11.02 8.90 35.07
CA LYS A 232 -11.83 8.33 36.16
C LYS A 232 -12.97 7.45 35.66
N GLU A 233 -13.64 7.84 34.58
CA GLU A 233 -14.66 6.98 33.98
C GLU A 233 -14.07 5.71 33.38
N TRP A 234 -12.90 5.80 32.75
CA TRP A 234 -12.20 4.62 32.26
C TRP A 234 -11.76 3.70 33.41
N ASP A 235 -11.17 4.25 34.48
CA ASP A 235 -10.69 3.49 35.64
C ASP A 235 -11.86 2.80 36.37
N ARG A 236 -12.99 3.51 36.51
CA ARG A 236 -14.23 2.95 37.05
C ARG A 236 -14.73 1.73 36.27
N VAL A 237 -14.65 1.76 34.93
CA VAL A 237 -15.20 0.71 34.06
C VAL A 237 -14.20 -0.42 33.79
N PHE A 238 -12.93 -0.09 33.59
CA PHE A 238 -11.88 -1.01 33.14
C PHE A 238 -10.76 -1.17 34.17
N GLY A 239 -10.40 -0.12 34.88
CA GLY A 239 -9.32 -0.13 35.88
C GLY A 239 -9.56 -1.10 37.03
N THR A 240 -10.81 -1.34 37.40
CA THR A 240 -11.21 -2.35 38.41
C THR A 240 -10.77 -3.78 38.05
N MET A 241 -10.55 -4.10 36.77
CA MET A 241 -10.09 -5.42 36.33
C MET A 241 -8.60 -5.65 36.59
N TYR A 242 -7.83 -4.58 36.83
CA TYR A 242 -6.37 -4.65 36.93
C TYR A 242 -5.84 -4.56 38.38
N GLY A 243 -6.70 -4.26 39.35
CA GLY A 243 -6.31 -4.07 40.75
C GLY A 243 -5.43 -2.84 40.97
N GLU A 244 -5.06 -2.55 42.22
CA GLU A 244 -4.03 -1.56 42.54
C GLU A 244 -2.64 -2.23 42.55
N ASP A 245 -1.60 -1.49 42.14
CA ASP A 245 -0.25 -2.04 41.98
C ASP A 245 0.37 -2.51 43.31
N ASP A 246 -0.05 -1.93 44.43
CA ASP A 246 0.38 -2.28 45.80
C ASP A 246 -0.36 -3.49 46.40
N GLU A 247 -1.50 -3.87 45.82
CA GLU A 247 -2.28 -5.05 46.19
C GLU A 247 -2.12 -6.20 45.17
N ALA A 248 -1.19 -6.06 44.21
CA ALA A 248 -1.04 -7.01 43.13
C ALA A 248 -0.53 -8.38 43.60
N THR A 249 -1.25 -9.43 43.22
CA THR A 249 -0.81 -10.83 43.33
C THR A 249 -0.06 -11.25 42.06
N SER A 250 0.58 -12.42 42.05
CA SER A 250 1.22 -12.98 40.84
C SER A 250 0.27 -13.14 39.63
N PHE A 251 -1.05 -13.06 39.84
CA PHE A 251 -2.07 -13.08 38.78
C PHE A 251 -2.49 -11.69 38.28
N THR A 252 -2.19 -10.62 39.03
CA THR A 252 -2.53 -9.22 38.73
C THR A 252 -1.30 -8.32 38.64
N GLU A 253 -0.10 -8.90 38.56
CA GLU A 253 1.16 -8.18 38.46
C GLU A 253 1.35 -7.62 37.03
N VAL A 254 0.72 -6.47 36.77
CA VAL A 254 0.72 -5.85 35.44
C VAL A 254 1.97 -4.99 35.21
N SER A 255 2.50 -4.36 36.27
CA SER A 255 3.62 -3.43 36.17
C SER A 255 4.92 -4.10 35.71
N SER A 256 5.27 -5.26 36.26
CA SER A 256 6.48 -6.00 35.88
C SER A 256 6.40 -6.52 34.44
N VAL A 257 5.23 -7.00 34.01
CA VAL A 257 4.98 -7.41 32.62
C VAL A 257 5.09 -6.22 31.65
N ILE A 258 4.56 -5.05 32.02
CA ILE A 258 4.74 -3.82 31.22
C ILE A 258 6.23 -3.47 31.11
N LYS A 259 6.98 -3.50 32.23
CA LYS A 259 8.41 -3.21 32.24
C LYS A 259 9.19 -4.14 31.31
N GLU A 260 8.93 -5.43 31.38
CA GLU A 260 9.59 -6.43 30.53
C GLU A 260 9.26 -6.22 29.04
N ILE A 261 7.97 -6.10 28.71
CA ILE A 261 7.50 -6.04 27.32
C ILE A 261 7.95 -4.74 26.64
N TYR A 262 7.91 -3.62 27.36
CA TYR A 262 8.25 -2.30 26.84
C TYR A 262 9.68 -1.85 27.17
N GLY A 263 10.48 -2.69 27.81
CA GLY A 263 11.92 -2.47 28.02
C GLY A 263 12.26 -1.38 29.04
N PHE A 264 11.46 -1.23 30.10
CA PHE A 264 11.82 -0.37 31.23
C PHE A 264 12.74 -1.11 32.20
N GLY A 265 13.65 -0.37 32.85
CA GLY A 265 14.48 -0.93 33.92
C GLY A 265 13.65 -1.19 35.18
N ASP A 266 14.08 -2.15 36.00
CA ASP A 266 13.35 -2.60 37.19
C ASP A 266 13.09 -1.46 38.21
N GLU A 267 14.04 -0.52 38.29
CA GLU A 267 14.03 0.68 39.13
C GLU A 267 12.90 1.69 38.78
N VAL A 268 12.33 1.61 37.57
CA VAL A 268 11.32 2.57 37.10
C VAL A 268 10.00 2.29 37.78
N ILE A 269 9.44 3.24 38.54
CA ILE A 269 8.09 3.12 39.08
C ILE A 269 7.09 3.51 37.99
N ILE A 270 6.14 2.64 37.69
CA ILE A 270 5.09 2.84 36.68
C ILE A 270 3.76 2.60 37.36
N ASP A 271 2.83 3.55 37.19
CA ASP A 271 1.41 3.32 37.48
C ASP A 271 0.82 2.51 36.32
N SER A 272 0.50 1.25 36.58
CA SER A 272 0.04 0.31 35.55
C SER A 272 -1.24 0.79 34.88
N LYS A 273 -2.18 1.36 35.63
CA LYS A 273 -3.47 1.80 35.09
C LYS A 273 -3.32 3.01 34.19
N VAL A 274 -2.53 4.00 34.62
CA VAL A 274 -2.19 5.18 33.80
C VAL A 274 -1.44 4.74 32.55
N TYR A 275 -0.53 3.77 32.66
CA TYR A 275 0.19 3.23 31.51
C TYR A 275 -0.71 2.49 30.53
N LEU A 276 -1.60 1.62 31.01
CA LEU A 276 -2.58 0.92 30.18
C LEU A 276 -3.50 1.89 29.44
N PHE A 277 -3.95 2.95 30.11
CA PHE A 277 -4.74 4.01 29.46
C PHE A 277 -3.93 4.70 28.35
N ALA A 278 -2.67 5.07 28.63
CA ALA A 278 -1.79 5.70 27.66
C ALA A 278 -1.52 4.78 26.45
N LEU A 279 -1.33 3.49 26.71
CA LEU A 279 -1.14 2.46 25.70
C LEU A 279 -2.37 2.33 24.78
N GLN A 280 -3.55 2.19 25.38
CA GLN A 280 -4.81 2.11 24.63
C GLN A 280 -5.04 3.37 23.80
N THR A 281 -4.75 4.54 24.38
CA THR A 281 -4.88 5.84 23.70
C THR A 281 -3.96 5.92 22.49
N PHE A 282 -2.68 5.53 22.64
CA PHE A 282 -1.71 5.48 21.54
C PHE A 282 -2.22 4.61 20.38
N PHE A 283 -2.62 3.36 20.65
CA PHE A 283 -3.05 2.45 19.59
C PHE A 283 -4.35 2.91 18.92
N ASN A 284 -5.30 3.47 19.68
CA ASN A 284 -6.52 4.04 19.10
C ASN A 284 -6.21 5.21 18.16
N MET A 285 -5.30 6.11 18.55
CA MET A 285 -4.85 7.20 17.69
C MET A 285 -4.14 6.69 16.44
N PHE A 286 -3.20 5.76 16.61
CA PHE A 286 -2.44 5.17 15.52
C PHE A 286 -3.36 4.48 14.51
N LEU A 287 -4.30 3.64 14.97
CA LEU A 287 -5.24 2.93 14.11
C LEU A 287 -6.16 3.89 13.34
N LYS A 288 -6.72 4.91 14.01
CA LYS A 288 -7.56 5.93 13.34
C LYS A 288 -6.78 6.66 12.25
N LEU A 289 -5.55 7.09 12.53
CA LEU A 289 -4.69 7.78 11.55
C LEU A 289 -4.28 6.86 10.40
N LEU A 290 -3.98 5.59 10.68
CA LEU A 290 -3.63 4.59 9.68
C LEU A 290 -4.81 4.35 8.72
N ILE A 291 -6.02 4.13 9.26
CA ILE A 291 -7.24 3.94 8.48
C ILE A 291 -7.54 5.19 7.65
N TYR A 292 -7.46 6.37 8.26
CA TYR A 292 -7.66 7.64 7.56
C TYR A 292 -6.71 7.80 6.37
N SER A 293 -5.41 7.59 6.61
CA SER A 293 -4.39 7.68 5.56
C SER A 293 -4.65 6.67 4.45
N PHE A 294 -4.98 5.42 4.80
CA PHE A 294 -5.29 4.37 3.84
C PHE A 294 -6.51 4.73 2.96
N LEU A 295 -7.62 5.15 3.58
CA LEU A 295 -8.83 5.54 2.85
C LEU A 295 -8.60 6.77 1.97
N ALA A 296 -7.89 7.78 2.47
CA ALA A 296 -7.56 8.99 1.70
C ALA A 296 -6.73 8.65 0.45
N GLN A 297 -5.77 7.74 0.58
CA GLN A 297 -4.95 7.26 -0.55
C GLN A 297 -5.77 6.45 -1.58
N LEU A 298 -6.78 5.70 -1.15
CA LEU A 298 -7.67 4.98 -2.06
C LEU A 298 -8.53 5.93 -2.89
N VAL A 299 -8.99 7.04 -2.30
CA VAL A 299 -9.77 8.06 -3.02
C VAL A 299 -8.90 8.86 -3.97
N SER A 300 -7.75 9.30 -3.46
CA SER A 300 -6.82 10.14 -4.17
C SER A 300 -5.43 9.50 -4.10
N PRO A 301 -4.99 8.81 -5.16
CA PRO A 301 -3.65 8.25 -5.22
C PRO A 301 -2.57 9.33 -5.01
N THR A 302 -2.85 10.57 -5.40
CA THR A 302 -1.94 11.72 -5.23
C THR A 302 -1.95 12.32 -3.83
N PHE A 303 -2.81 11.83 -2.92
CA PHE A 303 -2.84 12.27 -1.53
C PHE A 303 -1.48 12.06 -0.86
N LYS A 304 -0.86 13.13 -0.38
CA LYS A 304 0.28 13.09 0.53
C LYS A 304 -0.27 13.36 1.93
N VAL A 305 0.24 12.65 2.93
CA VAL A 305 -0.13 12.92 4.33
C VAL A 305 0.46 14.29 4.67
N GLU A 306 -0.37 15.32 4.59
CA GLU A 306 -0.05 16.64 5.12
C GLU A 306 -0.23 16.64 6.64
N THR A 307 0.50 17.52 7.32
CA THR A 307 0.30 17.76 8.75
C THR A 307 -1.14 18.20 8.99
N LEU A 308 -1.91 17.39 9.73
CA LEU A 308 -3.28 17.73 10.08
C LEU A 308 -3.29 18.93 11.03
N THR A 309 -4.13 19.92 10.74
CA THR A 309 -4.41 21.01 11.67
C THR A 309 -5.24 20.51 12.84
N LYS A 310 -5.18 21.19 13.99
CA LYS A 310 -5.98 20.82 15.17
C LYS A 310 -7.49 20.63 14.85
N PRO A 311 -8.16 21.53 14.11
CA PRO A 311 -9.57 21.30 13.73
C PRO A 311 -9.80 20.06 12.87
N GLN A 312 -8.84 19.66 12.03
CA GLN A 312 -8.95 18.43 11.24
C GLN A 312 -8.73 17.18 12.10
N ILE A 313 -7.83 17.26 13.09
CA ILE A 313 -7.65 16.22 14.09
C ILE A 313 -8.95 16.06 14.90
N ASP A 314 -9.50 17.15 15.43
CA ASP A 314 -10.74 17.11 16.21
C ASP A 314 -11.87 16.42 15.41
N LYS A 315 -12.11 16.86 14.16
CA LYS A 315 -13.08 16.23 13.26
C LYS A 315 -12.80 14.75 12.97
N LEU A 316 -11.54 14.35 12.85
CA LEU A 316 -11.17 12.96 12.60
C LEU A 316 -11.50 12.08 13.81
N PHE A 317 -11.22 12.59 15.01
CA PHE A 317 -11.42 11.84 16.25
C PHE A 317 -12.88 11.84 16.71
N ASP A 318 -13.64 12.88 16.37
CA ASP A 318 -15.09 13.02 16.60
C ASP A 318 -15.95 12.25 15.58
N GLY A 319 -15.33 11.70 14.53
CA GLY A 319 -16.03 10.91 13.50
C GLY A 319 -16.76 11.76 12.46
N GLU A 320 -16.50 13.06 12.39
CA GLU A 320 -17.18 14.00 11.46
C GLU A 320 -16.50 14.11 10.09
N LEU A 321 -15.38 13.42 9.88
CA LEU A 321 -14.67 13.37 8.58
C LEU A 321 -15.40 12.43 7.59
N ASN A 322 -16.67 12.75 7.33
CA ASN A 322 -17.66 11.99 6.55
C ASN A 322 -17.33 11.81 5.07
N LYS A 323 -16.27 12.46 4.55
CA LYS A 323 -15.97 12.41 3.10
C LYS A 323 -15.51 11.01 2.64
N TYR A 324 -15.05 10.16 3.56
CA TYR A 324 -14.48 8.85 3.25
C TYR A 324 -15.38 7.65 3.64
N GLU A 325 -16.39 7.84 4.49
CA GLU A 325 -17.30 6.76 4.90
C GLU A 325 -18.18 6.23 3.76
N SER A 326 -18.60 7.11 2.85
CA SER A 326 -19.35 6.73 1.65
C SER A 326 -18.57 5.77 0.73
N LEU A 327 -17.23 5.77 0.80
CA LEU A 327 -16.36 4.90 0.01
C LEU A 327 -16.17 3.52 0.63
N VAL A 328 -16.18 3.41 1.97
CA VAL A 328 -16.21 2.13 2.68
C VAL A 328 -17.49 1.37 2.30
N MET A 329 -18.63 2.08 2.23
CA MET A 329 -19.91 1.50 1.80
C MET A 329 -19.94 1.08 0.33
N MET A 330 -19.17 1.73 -0.55
CA MET A 330 -19.02 1.33 -1.96
C MET A 330 -18.15 0.08 -2.15
N TRP A 331 -17.17 -0.14 -1.26
CA TRP A 331 -16.28 -1.30 -1.31
C TRP A 331 -16.97 -2.60 -0.89
N TYR A 332 -17.72 -2.58 0.21
CA TYR A 332 -18.47 -3.76 0.69
C TYR A 332 -19.63 -4.18 -0.22
N LYS A 333 -20.09 -3.31 -1.13
CA LYS A 333 -21.12 -3.66 -2.13
C LYS A 333 -20.58 -4.36 -3.38
N LYS A 334 -19.25 -4.54 -3.50
CA LYS A 334 -18.61 -5.16 -4.69
C LYS A 334 -17.63 -6.30 -4.40
N SER A 335 -17.48 -6.72 -3.15
CA SER A 335 -17.01 -8.06 -2.78
C SER A 335 -18.20 -9.01 -2.67
#